data_AF-A0A061B5E2-F1
#
_entry.id   AF-A0A061B5E2-F1
#
_cell.length_a   1.000
_cell.length_b   1.000
_cell.length_c   1.000
_cell.angle_alpha   90.00
_cell.angle_beta   90.00
_cell.angle_gamma   90.00
#
_symmetry.space_group_name_H-M   'P 1'
#
loop_
_entity.id
_entity.type
_entity.pdbx_description
1 polymer ?
#
loop_
_entity_poly.entity_id
_entity_poly.type
_entity_poly.pdbx_seq_one_letter_code
_entity_poly.pdbx_strand_id
1 'polypeptide(L)'
;MLVLVIGDLHIPNRAHDLPAKFKKLLVPGKIGQILSTGNTTDQETWDYLRSVAPDVRGVRGDWDEPSASLPPSMVVQHGPLRIGVIHGHQVVPFGDAEILAATARKMDVDVLISGGTHRFEAFESDGRFFLNPGSATGAFSPLWTPASTTTTIEGEAATAQAGEAAAGADGEKKEGDAAAGEQKDGGEGTDGGDAEKVDENAQQGEDGPTPSFALLDIQGNVVVTYVYTERHGDVSVEKMEFRKST
;
A
#
# COMPACT_ATOMS: atom_id res chain seq x y z
N MET A 1 15.60 10.57 5.22
CA MET A 1 14.29 11.17 5.57
C MET A 1 13.19 10.25 5.07
N LEU A 2 12.18 9.96 5.90
CA LEU A 2 11.06 9.09 5.53
C LEU A 2 10.04 9.81 4.64
N VAL A 3 9.83 9.25 3.45
CA VAL A 3 8.79 9.64 2.48
C VAL A 3 7.86 8.44 2.26
N LEU A 4 6.56 8.61 2.48
CA LEU A 4 5.55 7.61 2.14
C LEU A 4 5.22 7.69 0.65
N VAL A 5 5.16 6.53 0.00
CA VAL A 5 4.69 6.36 -1.37
C VAL A 5 3.46 5.46 -1.32
N ILE A 6 2.33 5.98 -1.79
CA ILE A 6 1.00 5.40 -1.64
C ILE A 6 0.16 5.67 -2.89
N GLY A 7 -0.90 4.91 -3.15
CA GLY A 7 -1.69 5.08 -4.36
C GLY A 7 -2.81 4.08 -4.53
N ASP A 8 -3.60 4.28 -5.60
CA ASP A 8 -4.71 3.44 -6.04
C ASP A 8 -5.60 3.00 -4.86
N LEU A 9 -5.99 3.97 -4.03
CA LEU A 9 -6.83 3.74 -2.87
C LEU A 9 -8.28 3.48 -3.27
N HIS A 10 -8.77 4.22 -4.29
CA HIS A 10 -10.14 4.14 -4.82
C HIS A 10 -11.22 4.15 -3.71
N ILE A 11 -11.07 5.03 -2.72
CA ILE A 11 -12.06 5.26 -1.65
C ILE A 11 -12.99 6.39 -2.11
N PRO A 12 -14.33 6.20 -2.12
CA PRO A 12 -15.10 5.04 -1.69
C PRO A 12 -15.43 4.04 -2.82
N ASN A 13 -14.94 4.25 -4.04
CA ASN A 13 -15.44 3.62 -5.27
C ASN A 13 -15.14 2.12 -5.44
N ARG A 14 -14.02 1.62 -4.90
CA ARG A 14 -13.61 0.19 -4.96
C ARG A 14 -13.17 -0.37 -3.61
N ALA A 15 -12.83 0.50 -2.66
CA ALA A 15 -12.53 0.15 -1.28
C ALA A 15 -13.29 1.07 -0.32
N HIS A 16 -13.62 0.58 0.87
CA HIS A 16 -14.30 1.37 1.90
C HIS A 16 -13.31 2.15 2.78
N ASP A 17 -12.09 1.64 2.95
CA ASP A 17 -11.10 2.13 3.91
C ASP A 17 -9.72 1.48 3.64
N LEU A 18 -8.68 1.97 4.31
CA LEU A 18 -7.37 1.33 4.38
C LEU A 18 -7.34 0.16 5.41
N PRO A 19 -6.54 -0.90 5.18
CA PRO A 19 -6.37 -2.00 6.12
C PRO A 19 -6.06 -1.54 7.56
N ALA A 20 -6.70 -2.18 8.53
CA ALA A 20 -6.64 -1.75 9.93
C ALA A 20 -5.23 -1.83 10.55
N LYS A 21 -4.33 -2.69 10.04
CA LYS A 21 -2.90 -2.67 10.41
C LYS A 21 -2.14 -1.52 9.73
N PHE A 22 -2.42 -1.21 8.47
CA PHE A 22 -1.80 -0.05 7.79
C PHE A 22 -2.12 1.28 8.49
N LYS A 23 -3.38 1.52 8.88
CA LYS A 23 -3.74 2.75 9.63
C LYS A 23 -3.10 2.85 11.02
N LYS A 24 -2.65 1.74 11.62
CA LYS A 24 -1.85 1.73 12.86
C LYS A 24 -0.35 2.02 12.63
N LEU A 25 0.13 1.85 11.39
CA LEU A 25 1.51 2.15 10.99
C LEU A 25 1.65 3.60 10.50
N LEU A 26 0.66 4.09 9.76
CA LEU A 26 0.57 5.44 9.21
C LEU A 26 0.18 6.47 10.28
N VAL A 27 0.99 6.59 11.33
CA VAL A 27 0.79 7.55 12.43
C VAL A 27 1.57 8.86 12.22
N PRO A 28 1.03 10.02 12.67
CA PRO A 28 1.69 11.31 12.49
C PRO A 28 3.08 11.40 13.14
N GLY A 29 3.92 12.29 12.60
CA GLY A 29 5.22 12.65 13.19
C GLY A 29 6.40 11.73 12.84
N LYS A 30 6.17 10.58 12.20
CA LYS A 30 7.24 9.73 11.64
C LYS A 30 7.54 10.04 10.17
N ILE A 31 6.50 10.31 9.39
CA ILE A 31 6.57 10.52 7.94
C ILE A 31 6.75 12.02 7.66
N GLY A 32 7.80 12.38 6.92
CA GLY A 32 8.10 13.77 6.59
C GLY A 32 7.32 14.30 5.38
N GLN A 33 7.03 13.42 4.41
CA GLN A 33 6.30 13.75 3.19
C GLN A 33 5.51 12.53 2.68
N ILE A 34 4.40 12.77 1.98
CA ILE A 34 3.64 11.75 1.23
C ILE A 34 3.68 12.10 -0.26
N LEU A 35 3.98 11.10 -1.09
CA LEU A 35 3.87 11.13 -2.55
C LEU A 35 2.77 10.13 -2.96
N SER A 36 1.59 10.63 -3.30
CA SER A 36 0.49 9.83 -3.86
C SER A 36 0.63 9.69 -5.38
N THR A 37 0.51 8.47 -5.91
CA THR A 37 0.43 8.24 -7.37
C THR A 37 -0.92 8.63 -7.96
N GLY A 38 -1.93 8.93 -7.13
CA GLY A 38 -3.29 9.24 -7.56
C GLY A 38 -4.29 8.13 -7.26
N ASN A 39 -5.49 8.24 -7.84
CA ASN A 39 -6.66 7.43 -7.53
C ASN A 39 -6.93 7.39 -6.01
N THR A 40 -6.92 8.59 -5.42
CA THR A 40 -7.31 8.86 -4.02
C THR A 40 -8.80 9.21 -3.93
N THR A 41 -9.38 9.68 -5.04
CA THR A 41 -10.82 9.82 -5.37
C THR A 41 -11.68 10.75 -4.52
N ASP A 42 -11.56 10.78 -3.18
CA ASP A 42 -12.35 11.67 -2.32
C ASP A 42 -11.51 12.65 -1.48
N GLN A 43 -12.19 13.67 -0.93
CA GLN A 43 -11.55 14.72 -0.14
C GLN A 43 -11.20 14.24 1.28
N GLU A 44 -11.97 13.33 1.86
CA GLU A 44 -11.76 12.81 3.22
C GLU A 44 -10.46 11.99 3.31
N THR A 45 -10.15 11.20 2.28
CA THR A 45 -8.89 10.45 2.17
C THR A 45 -7.70 11.38 1.98
N TRP A 46 -7.84 12.47 1.21
CA TRP A 46 -6.79 13.51 1.14
C TRP A 46 -6.56 14.20 2.49
N ASP A 47 -7.60 14.48 3.27
CA ASP A 47 -7.46 15.08 4.60
C ASP A 47 -6.91 14.10 5.65
N TYR A 48 -7.24 12.80 5.53
CA TYR A 48 -6.56 11.75 6.28
C TYR A 48 -5.04 11.75 5.98
N LEU A 49 -4.63 11.76 4.70
CA LEU A 49 -3.20 11.81 4.35
C LEU A 49 -2.53 13.08 4.90
N ARG A 50 -3.19 14.24 4.84
CA ARG A 50 -2.70 15.51 5.43
C ARG A 50 -2.60 15.48 6.96
N SER A 51 -3.33 14.59 7.65
CA SER A 51 -3.16 14.36 9.08
C SER A 51 -1.90 13.55 9.41
N VAL A 52 -1.45 12.69 8.50
CA VAL A 52 -0.29 11.79 8.68
C VAL A 52 1.05 12.49 8.44
N ALA A 53 1.13 13.43 7.49
CA ALA A 53 2.37 14.14 7.17
C ALA A 53 2.15 15.62 6.81
N PRO A 54 3.13 16.52 7.08
CA PRO A 54 2.99 17.95 6.85
C PRO A 54 3.14 18.38 5.37
N ASP A 55 3.79 17.57 4.53
CA ASP A 55 3.94 17.81 3.09
C ASP A 55 3.29 16.64 2.32
N VAL A 56 2.10 16.88 1.77
CA VAL A 56 1.34 15.87 1.01
C VAL A 56 1.20 16.33 -0.42
N ARG A 57 1.74 15.54 -1.34
CA ARG A 57 1.70 15.80 -2.78
C ARG A 57 1.18 14.58 -3.50
N GLY A 58 0.64 14.77 -4.68
CA GLY A 58 0.30 13.68 -5.57
C GLY A 58 0.04 14.14 -6.98
N VAL A 59 -0.22 13.17 -7.83
CA VAL A 59 -0.58 13.37 -9.23
C VAL A 59 -1.97 12.83 -9.49
N ARG A 60 -2.59 13.26 -10.59
CA ARG A 60 -3.95 12.88 -10.94
C ARG A 60 -3.97 11.48 -11.55
N GLY A 61 -4.70 10.56 -10.92
CA GLY A 61 -5.08 9.29 -11.49
C GLY A 61 -6.15 9.40 -12.57
N ASP A 62 -6.62 8.25 -13.08
CA ASP A 62 -7.70 8.18 -14.07
C ASP A 62 -9.10 8.29 -13.44
N TRP A 63 -9.22 8.09 -12.10
CA TRP A 63 -10.45 8.24 -11.33
C TRP A 63 -10.52 9.51 -10.47
N ASP A 64 -9.40 10.22 -10.28
CA ASP A 64 -9.42 11.50 -9.57
C ASP A 64 -10.12 12.57 -10.42
N GLU A 65 -11.20 13.15 -9.89
CA GLU A 65 -12.03 14.17 -10.51
C GLU A 65 -11.16 15.33 -11.09
N PRO A 66 -11.30 15.70 -12.39
CA PRO A 66 -10.50 16.75 -13.02
C PRO A 66 -10.46 18.11 -12.30
N SER A 67 -11.47 18.43 -11.47
CA SER A 67 -11.48 19.65 -10.64
C SER A 67 -10.52 19.63 -9.44
N ALA A 68 -9.99 18.46 -9.04
CA ALA A 68 -9.13 18.27 -7.86
C ALA A 68 -7.78 19.02 -7.92
N SER A 69 -7.48 19.71 -9.02
CA SER A 69 -6.26 20.54 -9.22
C SER A 69 -4.93 19.79 -9.11
N LEU A 70 -4.98 18.45 -9.17
CA LEU A 70 -3.81 17.57 -9.20
C LEU A 70 -3.11 17.64 -10.58
N PRO A 71 -1.77 17.74 -10.64
CA PRO A 71 -1.02 17.71 -11.89
C PRO A 71 -0.98 16.28 -12.48
N PRO A 72 -0.84 16.11 -13.81
CA PRO A 72 -0.76 14.78 -14.42
C PRO A 72 0.58 14.05 -14.14
N SER A 73 1.61 14.80 -13.77
CA SER A 73 2.90 14.30 -13.30
C SER A 73 3.59 15.36 -12.43
N MET A 74 4.55 14.96 -11.60
CA MET A 74 5.39 15.89 -10.84
C MET A 74 6.83 15.39 -10.71
N VAL A 75 7.75 16.28 -10.33
CA VAL A 75 9.12 15.94 -9.94
C VAL A 75 9.43 16.60 -8.60
N VAL A 76 10.03 15.84 -7.68
CA VAL A 76 10.43 16.29 -6.34
C VAL A 76 11.93 16.05 -6.16
N GLN A 77 12.63 17.00 -5.53
CA GLN A 77 14.08 16.96 -5.33
C GLN A 77 14.40 16.54 -3.89
N HIS A 78 15.19 15.48 -3.73
CA HIS A 78 15.69 15.01 -2.43
C HIS A 78 17.21 14.90 -2.45
N GLY A 79 17.90 15.97 -2.03
CA GLY A 79 19.36 16.06 -2.15
C GLY A 79 19.81 15.92 -3.61
N PRO A 80 20.70 14.97 -3.97
CA PRO A 80 21.15 14.73 -5.34
C PRO A 80 20.18 13.89 -6.19
N LEU A 81 19.05 13.45 -5.63
CA LEU A 81 18.06 12.59 -6.31
C LEU A 81 16.84 13.39 -6.79
N ARG A 82 16.47 13.19 -8.06
CA ARG A 82 15.21 13.62 -8.66
C ARG A 82 14.24 12.45 -8.69
N ILE A 83 13.09 12.62 -8.05
CA ILE A 83 12.01 11.63 -7.99
C ILE A 83 10.85 12.13 -8.86
N GLY A 84 10.59 11.44 -9.96
CA GLY A 84 9.39 11.65 -10.77
C GLY A 84 8.23 10.84 -10.23
N VAL A 85 7.01 11.40 -10.30
CA VAL A 85 5.78 10.69 -9.98
C VAL A 85 4.80 10.84 -11.14
N ILE A 86 4.20 9.72 -11.54
CA ILE A 86 3.10 9.60 -12.50
C ILE A 86 2.04 8.65 -11.92
N HIS A 87 0.83 8.65 -12.46
CA HIS A 87 -0.16 7.64 -12.07
C HIS A 87 0.09 6.29 -12.74
N GLY A 88 0.60 6.26 -13.98
CA GLY A 88 0.81 5.02 -14.72
C GLY A 88 -0.20 4.82 -15.85
N HIS A 89 -1.41 5.40 -15.78
CA HIS A 89 -2.35 5.38 -16.91
C HIS A 89 -1.82 6.09 -18.17
N GLN A 90 -0.74 6.86 -18.04
CA GLN A 90 -0.03 7.51 -19.14
C GLN A 90 0.96 6.57 -19.87
N VAL A 91 1.18 5.35 -19.36
CA VAL A 91 2.13 4.35 -19.85
C VAL A 91 1.35 3.28 -20.63
N VAL A 92 1.71 3.08 -21.90
CA VAL A 92 1.05 2.12 -22.80
C VAL A 92 2.14 1.32 -23.54
N PRO A 93 2.25 -0.01 -23.35
CA PRO A 93 1.42 -0.87 -22.47
C PRO A 93 1.51 -0.50 -20.98
N PHE A 94 0.48 -0.85 -20.20
CA PHE A 94 0.46 -0.62 -18.75
C PHE A 94 1.60 -1.36 -18.06
N GLY A 95 2.37 -0.65 -17.23
CA GLY A 95 3.52 -1.22 -16.49
C GLY A 95 4.75 -1.54 -17.35
N ASP A 96 4.77 -1.20 -18.65
CA ASP A 96 5.86 -1.55 -19.55
C ASP A 96 7.20 -0.89 -19.12
N ALA A 97 8.22 -1.71 -18.87
CA ALA A 97 9.51 -1.27 -18.37
C ALA A 97 10.31 -0.38 -19.36
N GLU A 98 10.17 -0.59 -20.67
CA GLU A 98 10.83 0.25 -21.67
C GLU A 98 10.16 1.63 -21.77
N ILE A 99 8.82 1.67 -21.70
CA ILE A 99 8.06 2.92 -21.70
C ILE A 99 8.20 3.68 -20.37
N LEU A 100 8.30 2.98 -19.24
CA LEU A 100 8.71 3.57 -17.95
C LEU A 100 10.11 4.16 -18.04
N ALA A 101 11.10 3.44 -18.58
CA ALA A 101 12.47 3.94 -18.74
C ALA A 101 12.55 5.14 -19.73
N ALA A 102 11.76 5.12 -20.81
CA ALA A 102 11.59 6.28 -21.70
C ALA A 102 10.96 7.48 -20.97
N THR A 103 9.99 7.23 -20.08
CA THR A 103 9.33 8.27 -19.28
C THR A 103 10.26 8.88 -18.22
N ALA A 104 11.06 8.05 -17.54
CA ALA A 104 12.06 8.50 -16.58
C ALA A 104 13.16 9.34 -17.26
N ARG A 105 13.58 8.97 -18.47
CA ARG A 105 14.48 9.77 -19.32
C ARG A 105 13.84 11.10 -19.74
N LYS A 106 12.56 11.10 -20.14
CA LYS A 106 11.81 12.30 -20.54
C LYS A 106 11.58 13.30 -19.39
N MET A 107 11.36 12.81 -18.17
CA MET A 107 11.25 13.64 -16.96
C MET A 107 12.62 14.01 -16.36
N ASP A 108 13.70 13.39 -16.87
CA ASP A 108 15.07 13.52 -16.39
C ASP A 108 15.17 13.25 -14.88
N VAL A 109 14.73 12.05 -14.47
CA VAL A 109 14.67 11.63 -13.06
C VAL A 109 15.55 10.40 -12.80
N ASP A 110 15.95 10.26 -11.54
CA ASP A 110 16.76 9.15 -11.03
C ASP A 110 15.89 8.02 -10.47
N VAL A 111 14.74 8.40 -9.90
CA VAL A 111 13.68 7.50 -9.44
C VAL A 111 12.41 7.86 -10.21
N LEU A 112 11.72 6.87 -10.77
CA LEU A 112 10.36 7.04 -11.29
C LEU A 112 9.38 6.22 -10.43
N ILE A 113 8.36 6.90 -9.91
CA ILE A 113 7.25 6.30 -9.19
C ILE A 113 6.02 6.28 -10.11
N SER A 114 5.38 5.12 -10.24
CA SER A 114 4.13 4.91 -11.00
C SER A 114 3.13 4.07 -10.19
N GLY A 115 1.87 4.04 -10.58
CA GLY A 115 0.82 3.15 -10.05
C GLY A 115 0.03 2.50 -11.20
N GLY A 116 -1.29 2.39 -11.05
CA GLY A 116 -2.24 1.99 -12.10
C GLY A 116 -2.30 0.49 -12.38
N THR A 117 -1.21 -0.25 -12.17
CA THR A 117 -1.20 -1.73 -12.22
C THR A 117 -1.79 -2.37 -10.96
N HIS A 118 -1.89 -1.60 -9.86
CA HIS A 118 -2.20 -2.06 -8.50
C HIS A 118 -1.24 -3.13 -7.95
N ARG A 119 -0.10 -3.40 -8.62
CA ARG A 119 0.93 -4.36 -8.21
C ARG A 119 2.10 -3.62 -7.58
N PHE A 120 2.58 -4.09 -6.42
CA PHE A 120 3.89 -3.66 -5.94
C PHE A 120 4.99 -4.17 -6.89
N GLU A 121 5.84 -3.26 -7.37
CA GLU A 121 6.97 -3.56 -8.24
C GLU A 121 8.15 -2.62 -7.88
N ALA A 122 9.37 -3.14 -7.79
CA ALA A 122 10.56 -2.31 -7.69
C ALA A 122 11.73 -2.95 -8.44
N PHE A 123 12.43 -2.17 -9.27
CA PHE A 123 13.55 -2.65 -10.07
C PHE A 123 14.52 -1.52 -10.47
N GLU A 124 15.73 -1.92 -10.87
CA GLU A 124 16.72 -1.01 -11.45
C GLU A 124 16.81 -1.22 -12.97
N SER A 125 16.91 -0.13 -13.74
CA SER A 125 17.15 -0.16 -15.19
C SER A 125 17.76 1.14 -15.66
N ASP A 126 18.67 1.12 -16.66
CA ASP A 126 19.38 2.30 -17.19
C ASP A 126 19.95 3.25 -16.11
N GLY A 127 20.47 2.69 -15.01
CA GLY A 127 21.02 3.44 -13.87
C GLY A 127 20.00 4.18 -13.00
N ARG A 128 18.71 3.84 -13.13
CA ARG A 128 17.57 4.46 -12.44
C ARG A 128 16.78 3.42 -11.65
N PHE A 129 16.07 3.90 -10.64
CA PHE A 129 15.16 3.10 -9.83
C PHE A 129 13.71 3.32 -10.29
N PHE A 130 12.95 2.24 -10.37
CA PHE A 130 11.53 2.23 -10.70
C PHE A 130 10.78 1.64 -9.52
N LEU A 131 9.70 2.30 -9.12
CA LEU A 131 8.89 1.93 -7.98
C LEU A 131 7.41 2.05 -8.29
N ASN A 132 6.66 1.02 -7.92
CA ASN A 132 5.22 1.00 -7.88
C ASN A 132 4.80 0.56 -6.47
N PRO A 133 4.07 1.39 -5.69
CA PRO A 133 3.69 1.02 -4.33
C PRO A 133 2.63 -0.08 -4.27
N GLY A 134 1.98 -0.40 -5.41
CA GLY A 134 0.74 -1.18 -5.43
C GLY A 134 -0.48 -0.34 -5.05
N SER A 135 -1.60 -1.02 -4.78
CA SER A 135 -2.80 -0.38 -4.22
C SER A 135 -2.80 -0.48 -2.70
N ALA A 136 -2.88 0.65 -2.00
CA ALA A 136 -2.84 0.66 -0.54
C ALA A 136 -4.06 0.03 0.15
N THR A 137 -5.14 -0.17 -0.61
CA THR A 137 -6.41 -0.78 -0.16
C THR A 137 -6.63 -2.18 -0.71
N GLY A 138 -5.77 -2.67 -1.63
CA GLY A 138 -6.03 -3.88 -2.40
C GLY A 138 -7.21 -3.74 -3.37
N ALA A 139 -7.56 -2.50 -3.76
CA ALA A 139 -8.68 -2.22 -4.65
C ALA A 139 -8.58 -3.04 -5.96
N PHE A 140 -9.71 -3.57 -6.44
CA PHE A 140 -9.75 -4.31 -7.70
C PHE A 140 -9.20 -3.50 -8.89
N SER A 141 -8.50 -4.17 -9.80
CA SER A 141 -8.11 -3.63 -11.11
C SER A 141 -8.49 -4.61 -12.24
N PRO A 142 -9.12 -4.15 -13.34
CA PRO A 142 -9.52 -5.02 -14.45
C PRO A 142 -8.34 -5.53 -15.29
N LEU A 143 -7.13 -5.02 -15.05
CA LEU A 143 -5.88 -5.51 -15.64
C LEU A 143 -5.07 -6.37 -14.66
N TRP A 144 -5.63 -6.68 -13.48
CA TRP A 144 -4.98 -7.59 -12.53
C TRP A 144 -4.91 -9.00 -13.12
N THR A 145 -3.72 -9.58 -13.05
CA THR A 145 -3.48 -11.00 -13.27
C THR A 145 -2.74 -11.55 -12.04
N PRO A 146 -3.10 -12.75 -11.56
CA PRO A 146 -2.25 -13.45 -10.60
C PRO A 146 -0.88 -13.69 -11.25
N ALA A 147 0.19 -13.40 -10.52
CA ALA A 147 1.54 -13.51 -11.07
C ALA A 147 1.88 -15.00 -11.33
N SER A 148 2.19 -15.34 -12.59
CA SER A 148 2.72 -16.66 -12.91
C SER A 148 4.08 -16.84 -12.22
N THR A 149 4.18 -17.82 -11.32
CA THR A 149 5.28 -17.97 -10.34
C THR A 149 6.66 -18.02 -11.00
N THR A 150 7.30 -16.85 -11.10
CA THR A 150 8.62 -16.67 -11.72
C THR A 150 9.62 -16.32 -10.63
N THR A 151 10.07 -17.34 -9.89
CA THR A 151 10.99 -17.20 -8.76
C THR A 151 12.32 -16.61 -9.20
N THR A 152 12.65 -15.41 -8.70
CA THR A 152 13.95 -14.76 -8.96
C THR A 152 14.66 -14.38 -7.66
N ILE A 153 15.21 -15.42 -7.01
CA ILE A 153 16.42 -15.43 -6.15
C ILE A 153 16.49 -14.42 -4.97
N GLU A 154 16.28 -14.97 -3.78
CA GLU A 154 17.05 -14.77 -2.54
C GLU A 154 17.42 -13.33 -2.10
N GLY A 155 16.53 -12.74 -1.29
CA GLY A 155 16.91 -11.86 -0.17
C GLY A 155 16.44 -12.48 1.14
N GLU A 156 17.24 -12.42 2.22
CA GLU A 156 16.85 -13.01 3.51
C GLU A 156 15.65 -12.27 4.13
N ALA A 157 14.54 -12.99 4.31
CA ALA A 157 13.32 -12.48 4.94
C ALA A 157 13.51 -12.32 6.46
N ALA A 158 14.18 -11.24 6.87
CA ALA A 158 14.37 -10.89 8.27
C ALA A 158 13.04 -10.51 8.95
N THR A 159 12.41 -11.48 9.62
CA THR A 159 11.16 -11.31 10.39
C THR A 159 11.38 -10.44 11.63
N ALA A 160 11.43 -9.13 11.42
CA ALA A 160 11.51 -8.13 12.47
C ALA A 160 10.19 -8.07 13.26
N GLN A 161 10.13 -8.78 14.39
CA GLN A 161 9.08 -8.55 15.39
C GLN A 161 9.14 -7.09 15.86
N ALA A 162 8.02 -6.38 15.76
CA ALA A 162 7.90 -4.98 16.18
C ALA A 162 7.93 -4.89 17.72
N GLY A 163 9.14 -4.80 18.29
CA GLY A 163 9.34 -4.74 19.74
C GLY A 163 8.75 -3.46 20.36
N GLU A 164 7.98 -3.64 21.43
CA GLU A 164 7.45 -2.53 22.22
C GLU A 164 8.56 -1.82 23.00
N ALA A 165 8.69 -0.51 22.83
CA ALA A 165 9.53 0.34 23.68
C ALA A 165 8.73 0.73 24.94
N ALA A 166 9.01 0.09 26.08
CA ALA A 166 8.17 0.17 27.27
C ALA A 166 8.48 1.37 28.20
N ALA A 167 7.44 2.12 28.56
CA ALA A 167 7.25 2.87 29.81
C ALA A 167 5.82 3.44 29.84
N GLY A 168 5.06 3.46 30.94
CA GLY A 168 5.25 2.90 32.29
C GLY A 168 3.87 2.83 32.99
N ALA A 169 3.72 2.03 34.04
CA ALA A 169 2.40 1.67 34.58
C ALA A 169 1.88 2.61 35.68
N ASP A 170 0.57 2.86 35.66
CA ASP A 170 -0.36 2.93 36.81
C ASP A 170 -1.82 3.00 36.29
N GLY A 171 -2.85 2.44 36.95
CA GLY A 171 -2.76 1.62 38.16
C GLY A 171 -4.03 1.47 39.01
N GLU A 172 -5.23 1.17 38.47
CA GLU A 172 -6.36 0.76 39.33
C GLU A 172 -7.40 -0.18 38.67
N LYS A 173 -8.00 -1.07 39.47
CA LYS A 173 -9.12 -1.95 39.12
C LYS A 173 -10.40 -1.50 39.84
N LYS A 174 -11.58 -1.75 39.26
CA LYS A 174 -12.78 -2.09 40.03
C LYS A 174 -13.56 -3.24 39.41
N GLU A 175 -14.11 -4.07 40.29
CA GLU A 175 -14.94 -5.23 39.99
C GLU A 175 -16.43 -4.86 40.13
N GLY A 176 -17.31 -5.62 39.49
CA GLY A 176 -18.77 -5.52 39.57
C GLY A 176 -19.40 -6.81 39.07
N ASP A 177 -20.34 -7.36 39.83
CA ASP A 177 -20.67 -8.81 39.80
C ASP A 177 -22.08 -9.15 39.27
N ALA A 178 -22.33 -10.44 39.10
CA ALA A 178 -23.39 -11.13 38.36
C ALA A 178 -24.87 -10.81 38.66
N ALA A 179 -25.74 -11.04 37.65
CA ALA A 179 -26.98 -11.85 37.67
C ALA A 179 -27.84 -11.63 36.39
N ALA A 180 -28.84 -12.43 35.99
CA ALA A 180 -29.09 -13.89 36.00
C ALA A 180 -30.49 -14.16 35.36
N GLY A 181 -30.69 -15.28 34.64
CA GLY A 181 -32.02 -15.75 34.14
C GLY A 181 -32.51 -15.09 32.83
N GLU A 182 -33.43 -15.68 32.03
CA GLU A 182 -34.16 -16.96 32.12
C GLU A 182 -34.38 -17.60 30.72
N GLN A 183 -34.91 -18.83 30.66
CA GLN A 183 -35.17 -19.62 29.43
C GLN A 183 -36.65 -19.65 29.00
N LYS A 184 -36.90 -19.88 27.70
CA LYS A 184 -38.04 -20.58 27.05
C LYS A 184 -37.73 -20.71 25.54
N ASP A 185 -37.80 -21.82 24.80
CA ASP A 185 -38.40 -23.18 24.87
C ASP A 185 -39.62 -23.40 23.93
N GLY A 186 -39.64 -24.54 23.23
CA GLY A 186 -40.46 -24.90 22.06
C GLY A 186 -39.95 -24.32 20.72
N GLY A 187 -39.86 -25.03 19.57
CA GLY A 187 -40.27 -26.39 19.17
C GLY A 187 -41.48 -26.36 18.20
N GLU A 188 -41.53 -26.99 17.02
CA GLU A 188 -40.62 -27.86 16.23
C GLU A 188 -40.77 -27.50 14.72
N GLY A 189 -40.29 -28.16 13.65
CA GLY A 189 -39.54 -29.42 13.42
C GLY A 189 -39.53 -29.79 11.90
N THR A 190 -38.71 -30.78 11.46
CA THR A 190 -38.50 -31.27 10.06
C THR A 190 -37.91 -30.24 9.06
N ASP A 191 -37.24 -30.60 7.95
CA ASP A 191 -37.05 -31.90 7.27
C ASP A 191 -35.57 -32.11 6.85
N GLY A 192 -35.22 -33.31 6.36
CA GLY A 192 -33.85 -33.71 6.05
C GLY A 192 -33.32 -33.33 4.66
N GLY A 193 -32.01 -33.12 4.57
CA GLY A 193 -31.24 -33.03 3.32
C GLY A 193 -29.78 -33.37 3.57
N ASP A 194 -29.17 -34.17 2.69
CA ASP A 194 -27.79 -34.63 2.85
C ASP A 194 -26.80 -33.46 2.68
N ALA A 195 -26.30 -32.95 3.81
CA ALA A 195 -25.22 -31.97 3.82
C ALA A 195 -23.90 -32.68 3.46
N GLU A 196 -23.46 -32.53 2.21
CA GLU A 196 -22.08 -32.82 1.85
C GLU A 196 -21.15 -32.04 2.78
N LYS A 197 -20.24 -32.76 3.44
CA LYS A 197 -19.15 -32.12 4.18
C LYS A 197 -18.14 -31.57 3.18
N VAL A 198 -18.37 -30.34 2.75
CA VAL A 198 -17.36 -29.53 2.07
C VAL A 198 -16.18 -29.39 3.04
N ASP A 199 -14.99 -29.85 2.64
CA ASP A 199 -13.78 -29.65 3.43
C ASP A 199 -13.47 -28.15 3.55
N GLU A 200 -13.66 -27.57 4.73
CA GLU A 200 -13.38 -26.16 5.07
C GLU A 200 -11.86 -25.84 5.10
N ASN A 201 -11.06 -26.58 4.33
CA ASN A 201 -9.61 -26.41 4.20
C ASN A 201 -9.17 -26.33 2.72
N ALA A 202 -10.09 -25.94 1.83
CA ALA A 202 -9.75 -25.44 0.51
C ALA A 202 -9.01 -24.09 0.67
N GLN A 203 -7.68 -24.13 0.58
CA GLN A 203 -6.81 -22.97 0.75
C GLN A 203 -7.08 -21.94 -0.37
N GLN A 204 -7.83 -20.90 -0.05
CA GLN A 204 -8.36 -19.94 -1.03
C GLN A 204 -7.23 -19.15 -1.69
N GLY A 205 -7.26 -19.05 -3.03
CA GLY A 205 -6.36 -18.16 -3.77
C GLY A 205 -6.76 -16.70 -3.59
N GLU A 206 -5.79 -15.82 -3.36
CA GLU A 206 -6.02 -14.37 -3.37
C GLU A 206 -6.19 -13.90 -4.84
N ASP A 207 -7.42 -13.99 -5.37
CA ASP A 207 -7.78 -13.63 -6.76
C ASP A 207 -7.63 -12.13 -7.10
N GLY A 208 -7.25 -11.28 -6.13
CA GLY A 208 -7.21 -9.81 -6.26
C GLY A 208 -5.86 -9.16 -5.88
N PRO A 209 -5.73 -7.84 -6.09
CA PRO A 209 -4.52 -7.10 -5.71
C PRO A 209 -4.26 -7.11 -4.21
N THR A 210 -3.03 -7.44 -3.81
CA THR A 210 -2.63 -7.45 -2.40
C THR A 210 -2.40 -6.02 -1.88
N PRO A 211 -3.05 -5.59 -0.78
CA PRO A 211 -2.85 -4.26 -0.21
C PRO A 211 -1.36 -3.98 0.07
N SER A 212 -0.83 -2.88 -0.47
CA SER A 212 0.60 -2.55 -0.39
C SER A 212 0.91 -1.05 -0.43
N PHE A 213 1.97 -0.63 0.26
CA PHE A 213 2.56 0.71 0.16
C PHE A 213 4.07 0.68 0.43
N ALA A 214 4.80 1.76 0.14
CA ALA A 214 6.24 1.85 0.40
C ALA A 214 6.63 3.06 1.27
N LEU A 215 7.62 2.89 2.16
CA LEU A 215 8.35 3.97 2.82
C LEU A 215 9.77 4.04 2.24
N LEU A 216 10.18 5.23 1.80
CA LEU A 216 11.54 5.51 1.36
C LEU A 216 12.28 6.24 2.46
N ASP A 217 13.40 5.69 2.94
CA ASP A 217 14.40 6.49 3.65
C ASP A 217 15.47 6.97 2.66
N ILE A 218 15.39 8.25 2.32
CA ILE A 218 16.31 8.86 1.35
C ILE A 218 17.48 9.51 2.10
N GLN A 219 18.70 9.08 1.77
CA GLN A 219 19.95 9.57 2.37
C GLN A 219 21.03 9.80 1.29
N GLY A 220 21.27 11.05 0.92
CA GLY A 220 22.25 11.38 -0.13
C GLY A 220 21.84 10.78 -1.48
N ASN A 221 22.71 9.95 -2.08
CA ASN A 221 22.44 9.22 -3.32
C ASN A 221 21.83 7.83 -3.10
N VAL A 222 21.43 7.49 -1.87
CA VAL A 222 20.86 6.19 -1.48
C VAL A 222 19.37 6.33 -1.20
N VAL A 223 18.58 5.36 -1.68
CA VAL A 223 17.17 5.19 -1.34
C VAL A 223 17.00 3.80 -0.73
N VAL A 224 16.67 3.74 0.55
CA VAL A 224 16.25 2.48 1.19
C VAL A 224 14.73 2.39 1.10
N THR A 225 14.23 1.36 0.43
CA THR A 225 12.80 1.14 0.18
C THR A 225 12.30 0.04 1.11
N TYR A 226 11.35 0.37 1.98
CA TYR A 226 10.63 -0.57 2.84
C TYR A 226 9.21 -0.75 2.29
N VAL A 227 8.85 -1.96 1.88
CA VAL A 227 7.54 -2.28 1.31
C VAL A 227 6.70 -2.96 2.36
N TYR A 228 5.52 -2.42 2.63
CA TYR A 228 4.55 -2.97 3.56
C TYR A 228 3.44 -3.63 2.76
N THR A 229 3.26 -4.93 2.94
CA THR A 229 2.27 -5.74 2.22
C THR A 229 1.36 -6.43 3.23
N GLU A 230 0.05 -6.41 3.03
CA GLU A 230 -0.92 -7.03 3.94
C GLU A 230 -1.60 -8.24 3.27
N ARG A 231 -1.61 -9.39 3.94
CA ARG A 231 -2.31 -10.62 3.52
C ARG A 231 -3.02 -11.24 4.72
N HIS A 232 -4.27 -11.64 4.54
CA HIS A 232 -5.05 -12.37 5.56
C HIS A 232 -5.10 -11.70 6.95
N GLY A 233 -4.94 -10.36 7.00
CA GLY A 233 -4.89 -9.59 8.22
C GLY A 233 -3.49 -9.43 8.83
N ASP A 234 -2.41 -9.92 8.20
CA ASP A 234 -1.02 -9.82 8.65
C ASP A 234 -0.14 -9.00 7.68
N VAL A 235 0.82 -8.25 8.25
CA VAL A 235 1.69 -7.34 7.48
C VAL A 235 3.11 -7.88 7.42
N SER A 236 3.61 -8.15 6.21
CA SER A 236 5.03 -8.37 5.96
C SER A 236 5.74 -7.05 5.64
N VAL A 237 7.06 -7.02 5.82
CA VAL A 237 7.92 -5.90 5.41
C VAL A 237 9.11 -6.43 4.63
N GLU A 238 9.28 -5.97 3.41
CA GLU A 238 10.43 -6.27 2.55
C GLU A 238 11.33 -5.03 2.43
N LYS A 239 12.65 -5.22 2.28
CA LYS A 239 13.64 -4.13 2.22
C LYS A 239 14.52 -4.25 0.99
N MET A 240 14.62 -3.17 0.22
CA MET A 240 15.58 -2.99 -0.88
C MET A 240 16.43 -1.73 -0.66
N GLU A 241 17.57 -1.64 -1.35
CA GLU A 241 18.41 -0.44 -1.40
C GLU A 241 18.79 -0.14 -2.85
N PHE A 242 18.45 1.05 -3.34
CA PHE A 242 18.97 1.62 -4.58
C PHE A 242 20.07 2.63 -4.27
N ARG A 243 21.09 2.68 -5.13
CA ARG A 243 22.18 3.65 -5.03
C ARG A 243 22.48 4.27 -6.39
N LYS A 244 22.20 5.57 -6.54
CA LYS A 244 22.56 6.33 -7.74
C LYS A 244 24.08 6.39 -7.88
N SER A 245 24.60 5.81 -8.96
CA SER A 245 25.99 5.97 -9.42
C SER A 245 26.34 7.45 -9.60
N THR A 246 27.59 7.80 -9.31
CA THR A 246 28.11 9.18 -9.32
C THR A 246 28.93 9.46 -10.56
#